data_AF-A0A2E5PR22-F1
#
_entry.id   AF-A0A2E5PR22-F1
#
_cell.length_a   1.000
_cell.length_b   1.000
_cell.length_c   1.000
_cell.angle_alpha   90.00
_cell.angle_beta   90.00
_cell.angle_gamma   90.00
#
_symmetry.space_group_name_H-M   'P 1'
#
loop_
_entity.id
_entity.type
_entity.pdbx_description
1 polymer ?
#
loop_
_entity_poly.entity_id
_entity_poly.type
_entity_poly.pdbx_seq_one_letter_code
_entity_poly.pdbx_strand_id
1 'polypeptide(L)'
;MRESFETSSNQFLPRQNEVFSKPLDEFVESLVFFARVLSPPTQALVDLLRNDPGLPGNGSWILFYPEDPELLKKLQQEHTRLFVSAYPELNPSPFASSHLNPKHPQQTLQEIEALFQIRGWSYEGGRCDRLEVLLEAGSQIGNEAERREFLNRYCRPWLDDFAEQLASRASLPFYPGLLGAIGELLESELAEEEG
;
A
#
# COMPACT_ATOMS: atom_id res chain seq x y z
N MET A 1 45.12 -17.28 -28.72
CA MET A 1 43.73 -17.06 -29.13
C MET A 1 43.11 -16.09 -28.14
N ARG A 2 42.86 -14.85 -28.60
CA ARG A 2 42.17 -13.79 -27.88
C ARG A 2 40.87 -13.56 -28.64
N GLU A 3 39.74 -13.71 -27.97
CA GLU A 3 38.44 -13.17 -28.37
C GLU A 3 37.88 -12.55 -27.08
N SER A 4 38.11 -11.25 -26.86
CA SER A 4 37.27 -10.12 -27.30
C SER A 4 35.86 -10.16 -26.69
N PHE A 5 35.76 -9.78 -25.42
CA PHE A 5 34.51 -9.29 -24.84
C PHE A 5 34.37 -7.82 -25.21
N GLU A 6 33.57 -7.53 -26.23
CA GLU A 6 33.13 -6.17 -26.52
C GLU A 6 32.00 -5.78 -25.56
N THR A 7 32.23 -4.69 -24.83
CA THR A 7 31.22 -3.87 -24.19
C THR A 7 30.29 -3.25 -25.24
N SER A 8 28.97 -3.28 -25.04
CA SER A 8 28.07 -2.29 -25.61
C SER A 8 26.82 -2.07 -24.76
N SER A 9 26.75 -0.84 -24.27
CA SER A 9 25.70 -0.06 -23.66
C SER A 9 24.25 -0.34 -24.10
N ASN A 10 23.37 -0.43 -23.10
CA ASN A 10 22.19 0.41 -22.90
C ASN A 10 21.58 1.09 -24.15
N GLN A 11 20.40 0.65 -24.59
CA GLN A 11 19.41 1.50 -25.26
C GLN A 11 17.98 1.13 -24.82
N PHE A 12 17.39 2.09 -24.08
CA PHE A 12 15.96 2.33 -23.94
C PHE A 12 15.26 2.44 -25.31
N LEU A 13 14.01 1.96 -25.42
CA LEU A 13 12.79 2.75 -25.72
C LEU A 13 11.56 1.82 -25.99
N PRO A 14 10.32 2.36 -25.90
CA PRO A 14 9.19 1.73 -25.23
C PRO A 14 8.24 1.02 -26.20
N ARG A 15 7.31 0.23 -25.66
CA ARG A 15 6.05 -0.05 -26.35
C ARG A 15 4.90 0.60 -25.59
N GLN A 16 4.57 1.81 -26.02
CA GLN A 16 3.22 2.33 -25.90
C GLN A 16 2.33 1.70 -26.98
N ASN A 17 1.05 1.62 -26.65
CA ASN A 17 -0.12 1.26 -27.47
C ASN A 17 -0.48 -0.21 -27.55
N GLU A 18 -1.21 -0.68 -26.54
CA GLU A 18 -2.56 -1.17 -26.79
C GLU A 18 -3.52 -0.61 -25.72
N VAL A 19 -4.69 -0.20 -26.19
CA VAL A 19 -5.67 0.66 -25.54
C VAL A 19 -6.49 -0.14 -24.52
N PHE A 20 -6.37 0.22 -23.24
CA PHE A 20 -7.44 0.04 -22.26
C PHE A 20 -7.80 1.40 -21.66
N SER A 21 -8.41 2.25 -22.48
CA SER A 21 -9.10 3.45 -22.00
C SER A 21 -10.50 3.05 -21.51
N LYS A 22 -10.55 2.28 -20.41
CA LYS A 22 -11.60 2.53 -19.42
C LYS A 22 -11.03 3.57 -18.46
N PRO A 23 -11.83 4.52 -17.93
CA PRO A 23 -11.44 5.19 -16.71
C PRO A 23 -11.03 4.09 -15.73
N LEU A 24 -9.88 4.23 -15.07
CA LEU A 24 -9.63 3.35 -13.93
C LEU A 24 -10.84 3.50 -13.01
N ASP A 25 -11.38 2.37 -12.60
CA ASP A 25 -12.40 2.31 -11.57
C ASP A 25 -11.93 3.16 -10.39
N GLU A 26 -12.75 4.11 -9.91
CA GLU A 26 -12.37 5.05 -8.84
C GLU A 26 -11.85 4.29 -7.60
N PHE A 27 -12.33 3.06 -7.41
CA PHE A 27 -11.82 2.14 -6.41
C PHE A 27 -10.35 1.74 -6.66
N VAL A 28 -10.01 1.36 -7.89
CA VAL A 28 -8.64 0.97 -8.28
C VAL A 28 -7.69 2.16 -8.15
N GLU A 29 -8.12 3.37 -8.55
CA GLU A 29 -7.33 4.59 -8.34
C GLU A 29 -7.08 4.84 -6.85
N SER A 30 -8.10 4.61 -6.01
CA SER A 30 -7.99 4.74 -4.56
C SER A 30 -7.02 3.72 -3.94
N LEU A 31 -7.01 2.47 -4.41
CA LEU A 31 -6.04 1.47 -3.97
C LEU A 31 -4.60 1.89 -4.28
N VAL A 32 -4.33 2.34 -5.51
CA VAL A 32 -3.01 2.83 -5.93
C VAL A 32 -2.60 4.04 -5.09
N PHE A 33 -3.52 4.96 -4.87
CA PHE A 33 -3.29 6.14 -4.05
C PHE A 33 -2.91 5.74 -2.61
N PHE A 34 -3.68 4.88 -1.96
CA PHE A 34 -3.41 4.46 -0.58
C PHE A 34 -2.11 3.66 -0.45
N ALA A 35 -1.80 2.78 -1.40
CA ALA A 35 -0.51 2.08 -1.45
C ALA A 35 0.67 3.07 -1.48
N ARG A 36 0.56 4.11 -2.30
CA ARG A 36 1.58 5.17 -2.41
C ARG A 36 1.71 6.01 -1.14
N VAL A 37 0.61 6.28 -0.44
CA VAL A 37 0.61 7.10 0.78
C VAL A 37 1.18 6.33 1.98
N LEU A 38 0.96 5.01 2.04
CA LEU A 38 1.54 4.13 3.08
C LEU A 38 3.04 3.87 2.88
N SER A 39 3.54 3.98 1.65
CA SER A 39 4.96 3.87 1.32
C SER A 39 5.81 4.95 2.02
N PRO A 40 7.14 4.78 2.14
CA PRO A 40 8.02 5.78 2.73
C PRO A 40 7.77 7.19 2.18
N PRO A 41 7.49 8.20 3.03
CA PRO A 41 7.12 9.53 2.56
C PRO A 41 8.21 10.22 1.74
N THR A 42 7.81 10.80 0.62
CA THR A 42 8.67 11.56 -0.30
C THR A 42 8.14 12.99 -0.51
N GLN A 43 8.98 13.88 -1.06
CA GLN A 43 8.52 15.23 -1.41
C GLN A 43 7.35 15.20 -2.40
N ALA A 44 7.39 14.28 -3.38
CA ALA A 44 6.32 14.11 -4.35
C ALA A 44 4.98 13.70 -3.70
N LEU A 45 5.02 12.92 -2.61
CA LEU A 45 3.82 12.60 -1.83
C LEU A 45 3.29 13.86 -1.12
N VAL A 46 4.16 14.63 -0.46
CA VAL A 46 3.75 15.87 0.21
C VAL A 46 3.15 16.88 -0.78
N ASP A 47 3.73 17.00 -1.96
CA ASP A 47 3.21 17.86 -3.02
C ASP A 47 1.85 17.36 -3.52
N LEU A 48 1.65 16.04 -3.66
CA LEU A 48 0.35 15.44 -3.98
C LEU A 48 -0.69 15.79 -2.92
N LEU A 49 -0.39 15.56 -1.64
CA LEU A 49 -1.29 15.79 -0.51
C LEU A 49 -1.70 17.28 -0.37
N ARG A 50 -0.83 18.22 -0.78
CA ARG A 50 -1.10 19.66 -0.74
C ARG A 50 -1.99 20.16 -1.88
N ASN A 51 -1.85 19.54 -3.05
CA ASN A 51 -2.44 20.06 -4.28
C ASN A 51 -3.71 19.31 -4.71
N ASP A 52 -4.07 18.22 -4.03
CA ASP A 52 -5.23 17.40 -4.38
C ASP A 52 -6.43 17.67 -3.45
N PRO A 53 -7.51 18.33 -3.94
CA PRO A 53 -8.73 18.53 -3.16
C PRO A 53 -9.68 17.31 -3.16
N GLY A 54 -9.38 16.24 -3.92
CA GLY A 54 -10.24 15.08 -4.16
C GLY A 54 -9.78 13.80 -3.47
N LEU A 55 -9.07 13.92 -2.35
CA LEU A 55 -8.46 12.78 -1.65
C LEU A 55 -9.53 11.77 -1.19
N PRO A 56 -9.33 10.46 -1.42
CA PRO A 56 -10.30 9.44 -1.07
C PRO A 56 -10.56 9.39 0.45
N GLY A 57 -11.79 9.05 0.83
CA GLY A 57 -12.22 9.01 2.23
C GLY A 57 -12.32 10.40 2.86
N ASN A 58 -12.98 11.35 2.18
CA ASN A 58 -13.30 12.73 2.62
C ASN A 58 -12.12 13.65 2.98
N GLY A 59 -10.87 13.19 2.84
CA GLY A 59 -9.64 13.96 3.06
C GLY A 59 -9.40 14.44 4.49
N SER A 60 -10.26 14.11 5.46
CA SER A 60 -10.19 14.64 6.82
C SER A 60 -8.91 14.26 7.58
N TRP A 61 -8.30 13.14 7.21
CA TRP A 61 -7.04 12.64 7.73
C TRP A 61 -5.80 13.42 7.22
N ILE A 62 -5.96 14.24 6.17
CA ILE A 62 -4.91 15.11 5.61
C ILE A 62 -4.98 16.54 6.17
N LEU A 63 -6.12 16.94 6.76
CA LEU A 63 -6.43 18.32 7.15
C LEU A 63 -5.53 18.95 8.22
N PHE A 64 -4.54 18.22 8.75
CA PHE A 64 -3.70 18.71 9.85
C PHE A 64 -2.41 19.43 9.42
N TYR A 65 -2.02 19.45 8.14
CA TYR A 65 -0.65 19.88 7.79
C TYR A 65 -0.39 20.67 6.48
N PRO A 66 -1.35 21.24 5.73
CA PRO A 66 -1.04 21.82 4.41
C PRO A 66 0.05 22.91 4.44
N GLU A 67 0.11 23.68 5.53
CA GLU A 67 1.03 24.83 5.71
C GLU A 67 2.31 24.51 6.50
N ASP A 68 2.53 23.26 6.93
CA ASP A 68 3.71 22.92 7.74
C ASP A 68 4.95 22.71 6.86
N PRO A 69 5.98 23.59 6.92
CA PRO A 69 7.18 23.44 6.10
C PRO A 69 8.01 22.20 6.46
N GLU A 70 7.86 21.66 7.67
CA GLU A 70 8.59 20.47 8.14
C GLU A 70 7.76 19.18 7.98
N LEU A 71 6.63 19.22 7.26
CA LEU A 71 5.71 18.07 7.13
C LEU A 71 6.41 16.81 6.64
N LEU A 72 7.20 16.91 5.56
CA LEU A 72 7.93 15.75 5.01
C LEU A 72 8.78 15.08 6.09
N LYS A 73 9.55 15.87 6.83
CA LYS A 73 10.43 15.38 7.88
C LYS A 73 9.64 14.74 9.02
N LYS A 74 8.53 15.35 9.44
CA LYS A 74 7.64 14.79 10.48
C LYS A 74 7.07 13.44 10.04
N LEU A 75 6.57 13.34 8.80
CA LEU A 75 6.06 12.09 8.26
C LEU A 75 7.15 11.03 8.12
N GLN A 76 8.34 11.38 7.65
CA GLN A 76 9.46 10.43 7.55
C GLN A 76 9.93 9.93 8.92
N GLN A 77 10.01 10.81 9.91
CA GLN A 77 10.34 10.43 11.29
C GLN A 77 9.29 9.48 11.86
N GLU A 78 8.01 9.79 11.65
CA GLU A 78 6.90 8.99 12.13
C GLU A 78 6.81 7.64 11.40
N HIS A 79 6.98 7.61 10.08
CA HIS A 79 7.05 6.38 9.27
C HIS A 79 8.18 5.48 9.74
N THR A 80 9.37 6.05 9.91
CA THR A 80 10.53 5.33 10.41
C THR A 80 10.24 4.77 11.79
N ARG A 81 9.66 5.57 12.68
CA ARG A 81 9.33 5.14 14.04
C ARG A 81 8.32 4.00 14.05
N LEU A 82 7.26 4.07 13.25
CA LEU A 82 6.15 3.11 13.27
C LEU A 82 6.46 1.81 12.49
N PHE A 83 7.11 1.91 11.33
CA PHE A 83 7.18 0.79 10.38
C PHE A 83 8.59 0.27 10.07
N VAL A 84 9.64 1.04 10.41
CA VAL A 84 11.04 0.66 10.11
C VAL A 84 11.79 0.33 11.39
N SER A 85 11.63 1.14 12.43
CA SER A 85 12.32 0.96 13.69
C SER A 85 11.58 -0.05 14.56
N ALA A 86 12.34 -0.95 15.19
CA ALA A 86 11.83 -1.88 16.18
C ALA A 86 11.61 -1.23 17.56
N TYR A 87 11.60 0.11 17.65
CA TYR A 87 11.51 0.83 18.91
C TYR A 87 10.27 1.74 18.95
N PRO A 88 9.37 1.58 19.95
CA PRO A 88 9.36 0.49 20.93
C PRO A 88 9.05 -0.87 20.27
N GLU A 89 9.48 -1.99 20.88
CA GLU A 89 9.29 -3.38 20.36
C GLU A 89 7.83 -3.81 20.14
N LEU A 90 6.88 -2.91 20.42
CA LEU A 90 5.43 -3.12 20.39
C LEU A 90 4.75 -2.34 19.27
N ASN A 91 5.49 -1.89 18.25
CA ASN A 91 4.87 -1.28 17.09
C ASN A 91 3.99 -2.30 16.36
N PRO A 92 2.79 -1.90 15.92
CA PRO A 92 1.92 -2.79 15.17
C PRO A 92 2.57 -3.22 13.86
N SER A 93 2.48 -4.51 13.57
CA SER A 93 3.10 -5.11 12.39
C SER A 93 2.33 -4.70 11.13
N PRO A 94 2.98 -4.17 10.07
CA PRO A 94 2.32 -3.88 8.80
C PRO A 94 2.18 -5.13 7.89
N PHE A 95 2.46 -6.32 8.41
CA PHE A 95 2.51 -7.57 7.64
C PHE A 95 1.28 -8.42 7.88
N ALA A 96 0.54 -8.79 6.82
CA ALA A 96 -0.65 -9.62 6.91
C ALA A 96 -0.37 -10.96 7.61
N SER A 97 0.80 -11.56 7.41
CA SER A 97 1.19 -12.81 8.10
C SER A 97 1.22 -12.70 9.62
N SER A 98 1.50 -11.52 10.19
CA SER A 98 1.49 -11.31 11.63
C SER A 98 0.09 -11.36 12.24
N HIS A 99 -0.96 -11.17 11.43
CA HIS A 99 -2.33 -11.03 11.89
C HIS A 99 -3.22 -12.19 11.46
N LEU A 100 -3.11 -12.65 10.22
CA LEU A 100 -3.98 -13.70 9.67
C LEU A 100 -3.71 -15.08 10.27
N ASN A 101 -2.45 -15.39 10.55
CA ASN A 101 -2.06 -16.65 11.19
C ASN A 101 -0.86 -16.43 12.14
N PRO A 102 -1.08 -15.79 13.30
CA PRO A 102 0.01 -15.41 14.21
C PRO A 102 0.78 -16.61 14.76
N LYS A 103 0.21 -17.82 14.75
CA LYS A 103 0.89 -19.06 15.17
C LYS A 103 1.82 -19.60 14.08
N HIS A 104 1.54 -19.31 12.82
CA HIS A 104 2.32 -19.79 11.67
C HIS A 104 2.51 -18.71 10.59
N PRO A 105 3.12 -17.56 10.92
CA PRO A 105 3.21 -16.42 10.00
C PRO A 105 3.98 -16.75 8.72
N GLN A 106 4.97 -17.66 8.79
CA GLN A 106 5.71 -18.11 7.62
C GLN A 106 4.83 -18.84 6.59
N GLN A 107 3.77 -19.54 7.03
CA GLN A 107 2.87 -20.23 6.09
C GLN A 107 2.05 -19.22 5.28
N THR A 108 1.49 -18.20 5.95
CA THR A 108 0.77 -17.11 5.27
C THR A 108 1.68 -16.33 4.34
N LEU A 109 2.92 -16.05 4.74
CA LEU A 109 3.88 -15.37 3.87
C LEU A 109 4.16 -16.21 2.60
N GLN A 110 4.46 -17.50 2.75
CA GLN A 110 4.74 -18.40 1.62
C GLN A 110 3.54 -18.52 0.65
N GLU A 111 2.33 -18.51 1.18
CA GLU A 111 1.11 -18.51 0.38
C GLU A 111 0.99 -17.24 -0.48
N ILE A 112 1.24 -16.07 0.11
CA ILE A 112 1.22 -14.78 -0.61
C ILE A 112 2.38 -14.73 -1.63
N GLU A 113 3.58 -15.18 -1.27
CA GLU A 113 4.74 -15.25 -2.17
C GLU A 113 4.44 -16.13 -3.39
N ALA A 114 3.82 -17.30 -3.19
CA ALA A 114 3.42 -18.19 -4.27
C ALA A 114 2.39 -17.52 -5.20
N LEU A 115 1.44 -16.77 -4.65
CA LEU A 115 0.47 -16.02 -5.45
C LEU A 115 1.16 -14.95 -6.32
N PHE A 116 2.07 -14.16 -5.74
CA PHE A 116 2.85 -13.17 -6.48
C PHE A 116 3.65 -13.82 -7.62
N GLN A 117 4.28 -14.96 -7.35
CA GLN A 117 5.01 -15.72 -8.36
C GLN A 117 4.12 -16.21 -9.51
N ILE A 118 2.93 -16.76 -9.20
CA ILE A 118 1.97 -17.24 -10.20
C ILE A 118 1.47 -16.09 -11.08
N ARG A 119 1.24 -14.91 -10.49
CA ARG A 119 0.76 -13.72 -11.20
C ARG A 119 1.88 -12.94 -11.92
N GLY A 120 3.14 -13.26 -11.65
CA GLY A 120 4.28 -12.52 -12.20
C GLY A 120 4.42 -11.11 -11.63
N TRP A 121 3.86 -10.86 -10.44
CA TRP A 121 3.94 -9.56 -9.78
C TRP A 121 5.30 -9.36 -9.11
N SER A 122 5.81 -8.14 -9.21
CA SER A 122 7.00 -7.69 -8.48
C SER A 122 6.59 -6.80 -7.31
N TYR A 123 7.43 -6.77 -6.29
CA TYR A 123 7.31 -5.84 -5.16
C TYR A 123 8.69 -5.31 -4.77
N GLU A 124 8.71 -4.06 -4.28
CA GLU A 124 9.90 -3.44 -3.71
C GLU A 124 9.81 -3.40 -2.18
N GLY A 125 10.91 -3.16 -1.48
CA GLY A 125 10.89 -2.98 -0.02
C GLY A 125 10.82 -4.27 0.81
N GLY A 126 11.03 -5.43 0.18
CA GLY A 126 11.52 -6.66 0.84
C GLY A 126 10.48 -7.72 1.23
N ARG A 127 9.19 -7.39 1.35
CA ARG A 127 8.14 -8.39 1.65
C ARG A 127 6.82 -8.10 0.93
N CYS A 128 6.24 -9.14 0.33
CA CYS A 128 4.99 -9.05 -0.45
C CYS A 128 3.71 -8.96 0.39
N ASP A 129 3.77 -9.26 1.69
CA ASP A 129 2.61 -9.26 2.58
C ASP A 129 2.45 -7.96 3.39
N ARG A 130 3.17 -6.90 2.99
CA ARG A 130 2.97 -5.54 3.53
C ARG A 130 1.67 -4.96 2.99
N LEU A 131 0.92 -4.22 3.82
CA LEU A 131 -0.38 -3.67 3.42
C LEU A 131 -0.31 -2.87 2.11
N GLU A 132 0.66 -1.97 1.96
CA GLU A 132 0.81 -1.17 0.75
C GLU A 132 1.06 -2.01 -0.51
N VAL A 133 1.81 -3.09 -0.37
CA VAL A 133 2.13 -4.02 -1.46
C VAL A 133 0.88 -4.84 -1.83
N LEU A 134 0.08 -5.24 -0.84
CA LEU A 134 -1.18 -5.94 -1.08
C LEU A 134 -2.21 -5.02 -1.75
N LEU A 135 -2.32 -3.74 -1.36
CA LEU A 135 -3.21 -2.78 -2.02
C LEU A 135 -2.80 -2.55 -3.49
N GLU A 136 -1.50 -2.39 -3.75
CA GLU A 136 -0.97 -2.28 -5.11
C GLU A 136 -1.21 -3.56 -5.93
N ALA A 137 -1.03 -4.75 -5.35
CA ALA A 137 -1.36 -6.00 -6.00
C ALA A 137 -2.87 -6.12 -6.30
N GLY A 138 -3.72 -5.72 -5.37
CA GLY A 138 -5.17 -5.65 -5.56
C GLY A 138 -5.58 -4.76 -6.73
N SER A 139 -4.92 -3.60 -6.90
CA SER A 139 -5.17 -2.71 -8.04
C SER A 139 -4.78 -3.30 -9.41
N GLN A 140 -3.90 -4.30 -9.43
CA GLN A 140 -3.49 -5.00 -10.67
C GLN A 140 -4.46 -6.11 -11.08
N ILE A 141 -5.43 -6.46 -10.24
CA ILE A 141 -6.43 -7.50 -10.54
C ILE A 141 -7.56 -6.87 -11.37
N GLY A 142 -7.59 -7.21 -12.66
CA GLY A 142 -8.60 -6.70 -13.60
C GLY A 142 -9.99 -7.32 -13.46
N ASN A 143 -10.11 -8.48 -12.81
CA ASN A 143 -11.40 -9.11 -12.51
C ASN A 143 -11.90 -8.66 -11.12
N GLU A 144 -13.07 -8.05 -11.07
CA GLU A 144 -13.64 -7.48 -9.85
C GLU A 144 -13.88 -8.51 -8.74
N ALA A 145 -14.51 -9.65 -9.05
CA ALA A 145 -14.76 -10.71 -8.07
C ALA A 145 -13.44 -11.29 -7.50
N GLU A 146 -12.43 -11.50 -8.35
CA GLU A 146 -11.11 -11.95 -7.93
C GLU A 146 -10.39 -10.90 -7.07
N ARG A 147 -10.57 -9.61 -7.37
CA ARG A 147 -10.03 -8.50 -6.59
C ARG A 147 -10.68 -8.44 -5.21
N ARG A 148 -12.01 -8.53 -5.15
CA ARG A 148 -12.77 -8.57 -3.90
C ARG A 148 -12.34 -9.74 -3.03
N GLU A 149 -12.27 -10.95 -3.60
CA GLU A 149 -11.77 -12.13 -2.88
C GLU A 149 -10.35 -11.93 -2.35
N PHE A 150 -9.45 -11.38 -3.16
CA PHE A 150 -8.08 -11.08 -2.73
C PHE A 150 -8.05 -10.09 -1.55
N LEU A 151 -8.79 -8.99 -1.63
CA LEU A 151 -8.82 -7.95 -0.60
C LEU A 151 -9.50 -8.44 0.68
N ASN A 152 -10.58 -9.21 0.55
CA ASN A 152 -11.29 -9.81 1.68
C ASN A 152 -10.44 -10.88 2.38
N ARG A 153 -9.57 -11.59 1.65
CA ARG A 153 -8.68 -12.60 2.21
C ARG A 153 -7.43 -12.02 2.86
N TYR A 154 -6.77 -11.06 2.20
CA TYR A 154 -5.42 -10.64 2.60
C TYR A 154 -5.32 -9.24 3.21
N CYS A 155 -6.32 -8.36 3.03
CA CYS A 155 -6.27 -6.98 3.52
C CYS A 155 -7.29 -6.72 4.64
N ARG A 156 -8.58 -6.93 4.38
CA ARG A 156 -9.68 -6.53 5.30
C ARG A 156 -9.65 -7.18 6.70
N PRO A 157 -9.34 -8.48 6.87
CA PRO A 157 -9.62 -9.19 8.14
C PRO A 157 -8.87 -8.68 9.36
N TRP A 158 -7.77 -7.96 9.16
CA TRP A 158 -6.88 -7.52 10.22
C TRP A 158 -6.72 -6.00 10.28
N LEU A 159 -7.37 -5.28 9.36
CA LEU A 159 -7.16 -3.85 9.18
C LEU A 159 -7.64 -3.03 10.38
N ASP A 160 -8.78 -3.41 10.98
CA ASP A 160 -9.35 -2.70 12.13
C ASP A 160 -8.45 -2.83 13.37
N ASP A 161 -8.02 -4.06 13.69
CA ASP A 161 -7.09 -4.33 14.78
C ASP A 161 -5.75 -3.61 14.56
N PHE A 162 -5.26 -3.55 13.32
CA PHE A 162 -4.05 -2.83 12.97
C PHE A 162 -4.22 -1.32 13.13
N ALA A 163 -5.35 -0.77 12.68
CA ALA A 163 -5.67 0.65 12.82
C ALA A 163 -5.77 1.07 14.29
N GLU A 164 -6.42 0.26 15.14
CA GLU A 164 -6.54 0.52 16.58
C GLU A 164 -5.16 0.51 17.26
N GLN A 165 -4.35 -0.52 16.97
CA GLN A 165 -3.00 -0.59 17.52
C GLN A 165 -2.16 0.60 17.07
N LEU A 166 -2.27 1.02 15.80
CA LEU A 166 -1.54 2.16 15.27
C LEU A 166 -2.01 3.47 15.91
N ALA A 167 -3.32 3.66 16.10
CA ALA A 167 -3.89 4.83 16.77
C ALA A 167 -3.36 4.99 18.20
N SER A 168 -3.16 3.89 18.93
CA SER A 168 -2.59 3.93 20.29
C SER A 168 -1.10 4.30 20.34
N ARG A 169 -0.40 4.23 19.20
CA ARG A 169 1.07 4.41 19.10
C ARG A 169 1.48 5.61 18.27
N ALA A 170 0.62 6.11 17.39
CA ALA A 170 0.92 7.22 16.50
C ALA A 170 1.01 8.53 17.28
N SER A 171 2.03 9.33 16.97
CA SER A 171 2.22 10.70 17.45
C SER A 171 1.54 11.71 16.52
N LEU A 172 1.24 11.30 15.28
CA LEU A 172 0.51 12.09 14.30
C LEU A 172 -0.80 11.38 13.93
N PRO A 173 -1.93 12.11 13.76
CA PRO A 173 -3.20 11.53 13.34
C PRO A 173 -3.20 11.00 11.89
N PHE A 174 -2.12 11.25 11.14
CA PHE A 174 -2.00 10.93 9.71
C PHE A 174 -2.21 9.44 9.41
N TYR A 175 -1.40 8.54 9.99
CA TYR A 175 -1.52 7.12 9.69
C TYR A 175 -2.78 6.45 10.25
N PRO A 176 -3.26 6.78 11.47
CA PRO A 176 -4.55 6.28 11.94
C PRO A 176 -5.71 6.70 11.03
N GLY A 177 -5.75 7.97 10.60
CA GLY A 177 -6.77 8.46 9.69
C GLY A 177 -6.69 7.80 8.30
N LEU A 178 -5.48 7.61 7.79
CA LEU A 178 -5.23 6.88 6.55
C LEU A 178 -5.75 5.44 6.60
N LEU A 179 -5.48 4.69 7.68
CA LEU A 179 -5.98 3.32 7.83
C LEU A 179 -7.50 3.27 7.98
N GLY A 180 -8.10 4.25 8.67
CA GLY A 180 -9.56 4.39 8.72
C GLY A 180 -10.18 4.57 7.34
N ALA A 181 -9.61 5.46 6.52
CA ALA A 181 -10.06 5.69 5.15
C ALA A 181 -9.91 4.44 4.25
N ILE A 182 -8.84 3.66 4.42
CA ILE A 182 -8.67 2.38 3.73
C ILE A 182 -9.74 1.38 4.20
N GLY A 183 -10.03 1.33 5.50
CA GLY A 183 -11.08 0.48 6.07
C GLY A 183 -12.45 0.76 5.47
N GLU A 184 -12.85 2.04 5.44
CA GLU A 184 -14.10 2.50 4.82
C GLU A 184 -14.16 2.15 3.32
N LEU A 185 -13.07 2.36 2.58
CA LEU A 185 -12.99 2.01 1.16
C LEU A 185 -13.23 0.50 0.94
N LEU A 186 -12.51 -0.34 1.68
CA LEU A 186 -12.62 -1.79 1.54
C LEU A 186 -13.97 -2.32 2.00
N GLU A 187 -14.56 -1.74 3.05
CA GLU A 187 -15.90 -2.11 3.51
C GLU A 187 -16.96 -1.77 2.46
N SER A 188 -16.89 -0.57 1.86
CA SER A 188 -17.81 -0.17 0.80
C SER A 188 -17.75 -1.11 -0.41
N GLU A 189 -16.56 -1.45 -0.88
CA GLU A 189 -16.38 -2.36 -2.03
C GLU A 189 -16.88 -3.78 -1.71
N LEU A 190 -16.66 -4.28 -0.50
CA LEU A 190 -17.01 -5.65 -0.11
C LEU A 190 -18.48 -5.81 0.29
N ALA A 191 -19.18 -4.73 0.67
CA ALA A 191 -20.58 -4.76 1.06
C ALA A 191 -21.55 -4.87 -0.14
N GLU A 192 -21.12 -4.57 -1.36
CA GLU A 192 -21.96 -4.58 -2.56
C GLU A 192 -22.44 -5.98 -3.01
N GLU A 193 -22.20 -7.05 -2.25
CA GLU A 193 -22.70 -8.41 -2.52
C GLU A 193 -24.04 -8.77 -1.85
N GLU A 194 -24.66 -7.88 -1.03
CA GLU A 194 -25.99 -8.16 -0.45
C GLU A 194 -27.18 -7.67 -1.32
N GLY A 195 -26.96 -7.32 -2.60
CA GLY A 195 -27.97 -6.78 -3.54
C GLY A 195 -28.44 -7.71 -4.64
#